data_AF-A0A124FQU8-F1
#
_entry.id   AF-A0A124FQU8-F1
#
_cell.length_a   1.000
_cell.length_b   1.000
_cell.length_c   1.000
_cell.angle_alpha   90.00
_cell.angle_beta   90.00
_cell.angle_gamma   90.00
#
_symmetry.space_group_name_H-M   'P 1'
#
loop_
_entity.id
_entity.type
_entity.pdbx_description
1 polymer ?
#
loop_
_entity_poly.entity_id
_entity_poly.type
_entity_poly.pdbx_seq_one_letter_code
_entity_poly.pdbx_strand_id
1 'polypeptide(L)' 'DEVKIAAQSGIGSSITQKGAIVQGSPAFEYKKYQKSYVHFRNLHQLYEKINQLEERLKELEERRSDA' A
#
# COMPACT_ATOMS: atom_id res chain seq x y z
N ASP A 1 -8.73 -23.19 -13.77
CA ASP A 1 -7.47 -23.96 -13.91
C ASP A 1 -6.24 -23.06 -13.79
N GLU A 2 -5.09 -23.62 -13.41
CA GLU A 2 -3.76 -22.96 -13.35
C GLU A 2 -3.59 -21.81 -12.35
N VAL A 3 -4.45 -21.69 -11.33
CA VAL A 3 -4.32 -20.69 -10.27
C VAL A 3 -3.12 -21.02 -9.37
N LYS A 4 -2.30 -20.03 -9.06
CA LYS A 4 -1.14 -20.13 -8.17
C LYS A 4 -1.41 -19.32 -6.89
N ILE A 5 -1.35 -20.00 -5.75
CA ILE A 5 -1.59 -19.39 -4.44
C ILE A 5 -0.29 -19.45 -3.65
N ALA A 6 0.20 -18.29 -3.18
CA ALA A 6 1.37 -18.25 -2.32
C ALA A 6 1.09 -18.89 -0.95
N ALA A 7 2.13 -19.43 -0.31
CA ALA A 7 2.01 -20.03 1.02
C ALA A 7 1.37 -19.03 2.01
N GLN A 8 0.57 -19.56 2.95
CA GLN A 8 -0.12 -18.79 4.00
C GLN A 8 -1.10 -17.72 3.49
N SER A 9 -1.67 -17.92 2.29
CA SER A 9 -2.72 -17.04 1.78
C SER A 9 -4.10 -17.43 2.30
N GLY A 10 -4.90 -16.45 2.71
CA GLY A 10 -6.27 -16.63 3.17
C GLY A 10 -7.27 -16.42 2.05
N ILE A 11 -7.80 -17.48 1.45
CA ILE A 11 -8.82 -17.40 0.40
C ILE A 11 -10.21 -17.35 1.03
N GLY A 12 -10.89 -16.20 0.96
CA GLY A 12 -12.27 -16.04 1.45
C GLY A 12 -13.36 -16.21 0.39
N SER A 13 -12.99 -16.22 -0.90
CA SER A 13 -13.92 -16.27 -2.03
C SER A 13 -13.33 -17.03 -3.22
N SER A 14 -14.20 -17.48 -4.14
CA SER A 14 -13.80 -18.22 -5.33
C SER A 14 -12.92 -17.40 -6.27
N ILE A 15 -11.83 -17.99 -6.76
CA ILE A 15 -10.98 -17.39 -7.79
C ILE A 15 -11.49 -17.82 -9.15
N THR A 16 -12.16 -16.91 -9.86
CA THR A 16 -12.80 -17.19 -11.16
C THR A 16 -11.84 -17.01 -12.35
N GLN A 17 -10.74 -16.29 -12.15
CA GLN A 17 -9.78 -16.01 -13.21
C GLN A 17 -8.79 -17.17 -13.38
N LYS A 18 -8.79 -17.77 -14.58
CA LYS A 18 -7.81 -18.79 -14.99
C LYS A 18 -6.39 -18.22 -14.91
N GLY A 19 -5.44 -18.99 -14.38
CA GLY A 19 -4.03 -18.57 -14.29
C GLY A 19 -3.73 -17.47 -13.27
N ALA A 20 -4.69 -17.09 -12.42
CA ALA A 20 -4.50 -16.03 -11.42
C ALA A 20 -3.38 -16.39 -10.43
N ILE A 21 -2.59 -15.38 -10.04
CA ILE A 21 -1.57 -15.52 -8.99
C ILE A 21 -1.99 -14.62 -7.83
N VAL A 22 -2.21 -15.20 -6.66
CA VAL A 22 -2.69 -14.47 -5.48
C VAL A 22 -1.84 -14.73 -4.25
N GLN A 23 -1.79 -13.75 -3.36
CA GLN A 23 -1.06 -13.79 -2.10
C GLN A 23 -1.76 -12.96 -1.01
N GLY A 24 -1.51 -13.32 0.25
CA GLY A 24 -1.91 -12.53 1.42
C GLY A 24 -3.12 -13.10 2.15
N SER A 25 -3.46 -12.50 3.28
CA SER A 25 -4.65 -12.87 4.06
C SER A 25 -5.39 -11.59 4.48
N PRO A 26 -6.54 -11.26 3.86
CA PRO A 26 -7.17 -11.97 2.75
C PRO A 26 -6.33 -11.92 1.47
N ALA A 27 -6.46 -12.94 0.62
CA ALA A 27 -5.66 -13.07 -0.58
C ALA A 27 -6.17 -12.19 -1.72
N PHE A 28 -5.25 -11.57 -2.44
CA PHE A 28 -5.53 -10.78 -3.63
C PHE A 28 -4.36 -10.88 -4.63
N GLU A 29 -4.51 -10.21 -5.78
CA GLU A 29 -3.55 -10.28 -6.87
C GLU A 29 -2.10 -9.99 -6.41
N TYR A 30 -1.18 -10.86 -6.83
CA TYR A 30 0.19 -10.90 -6.34
C TYR A 30 0.96 -9.58 -6.51
N LYS A 31 0.89 -8.93 -7.68
CA LYS A 31 1.62 -7.66 -7.90
C LYS A 31 1.07 -6.54 -7.02
N LYS A 32 -0.25 -6.47 -6.84
CA LYS A 32 -0.87 -5.54 -5.89
C LYS A 32 -0.41 -5.85 -4.46
N TYR A 33 -0.36 -7.12 -4.06
CA TYR A 33 0.12 -7.51 -2.73
C TYR A 33 1.55 -7.02 -2.49
N GLN A 34 2.45 -7.27 -3.44
CA GLN A 34 3.85 -6.83 -3.33
C GLN A 34 3.97 -5.31 -3.19
N LYS A 35 3.20 -4.53 -3.97
CA LYS A 35 3.19 -3.06 -3.84
C LYS A 35 2.69 -2.61 -2.46
N SER A 36 1.55 -3.14 -2.02
CA SER A 36 0.98 -2.82 -0.70
C SER A 36 1.94 -3.20 0.43
N TYR A 37 2.62 -4.34 0.31
CA TYR A 37 3.61 -4.79 1.27
C TYR A 37 4.80 -3.84 1.36
N VAL A 38 5.33 -3.37 0.23
CA VAL A 38 6.40 -2.36 0.21
C VAL A 38 5.95 -1.06 0.88
N HIS A 39 4.74 -0.58 0.59
CA HIS A 39 4.19 0.61 1.25
C HIS A 39 4.03 0.41 2.76
N PHE A 40 3.55 -0.75 3.21
CA PHE A 40 3.44 -1.07 4.63
C PHE A 40 4.81 -1.09 5.31
N ARG A 41 5.83 -1.70 4.69
CA ARG A 41 7.20 -1.70 5.20
C ARG A 41 7.79 -0.29 5.31
N ASN A 42 7.38 0.61 4.42
CA ASN A 42 7.83 2.01 4.38
C ASN A 42 6.87 2.97 5.10
N LEU A 43 5.87 2.47 5.85
CA LEU A 43 4.82 3.30 6.44
C LEU A 43 5.38 4.38 7.37
N HIS A 44 6.38 4.03 8.18
CA HIS A 44 7.03 4.99 9.08
C HIS A 44 7.71 6.14 8.33
N GLN A 45 8.48 5.82 7.28
CA GLN A 45 9.14 6.86 6.47
C GLN A 45 8.13 7.72 5.70
N LEU A 46 7.02 7.12 5.24
CA LEU A 46 5.93 7.87 4.61
C LEU A 46 5.27 8.82 5.60
N TYR A 47 5.04 8.37 6.84
CA TYR A 47 4.50 9.20 7.92
C TYR A 47 5.41 10.39 8.23
N GLU A 48 6.73 10.17 8.40
CA GLU A 48 7.69 11.26 8.63
C GLU A 48 7.70 12.27 7.48
N LYS A 49 7.66 11.79 6.23
CA LYS A 49 7.58 12.66 5.05
C LYS A 49 6.31 13.50 5.04
N ILE A 50 5.17 12.92 5.43
CA ILE A 50 3.90 13.66 5.51
C ILE A 50 4.00 14.76 6.56
N ASN A 51 4.48 14.45 7.77
CA ASN A 51 4.65 15.45 8.83
C ASN A 51 5.56 16.61 8.38
N GLN A 52 6.70 16.30 7.74
CA GLN A 52 7.61 17.32 7.20
C GLN A 52 6.94 18.20 6.13
N LEU A 53 6.07 17.62 5.30
CA LEU A 53 5.33 18.37 4.31
C LEU A 53 4.27 19.27 4.95
N GLU A 54 3.59 18.81 5.99
CA GLU A 54 2.61 19.59 6.76
C GLU A 54 3.27 20.80 7.47
N GLU A 55 4.42 20.59 8.10
CA GLU A 55 5.20 21.68 8.74
C GLU A 55 5.62 22.73 7.72
N ARG A 56 6.20 22.31 6.59
CA ARG A 56 6.61 23.23 5.52
C ARG A 56 5.43 23.97 4.90
N LEU A 57 4.26 23.33 4.80
CA LEU A 57 3.05 23.98 4.29
C LEU A 57 2.61 25.10 5.25
N LYS A 58 2.60 24.83 6.55
CA LYS A 58 2.27 25.82 7.58
C LYS A 58 3.21 27.02 7.54
N GLU A 59 4.53 26.79 7.47
CA GLU A 59 5.53 27.86 7.35
C GLU A 59 5.30 28.73 6.10
N LEU A 60 4.91 28.12 4.98
CA LEU A 60 4.62 28.84 3.74
C LEU A 60 3.33 29.68 3.82
N GLU A 61 2.32 29.22 4.55
CA GLU A 61 1.08 29.95 4.77
C GLU A 61 1.30 31.16 5.67
N GLU A 62 2.05 31.02 6.77
CA GLU A 62 2.41 32.12 7.67
C GLU A 62 3.22 33.21 6.93
N ARG A 63 4.21 32.80 6.13
CA ARG A 63 4.99 33.74 5.30
C ARG A 63 4.15 34.49 4.26
N ARG A 64 3.03 33.92 3.81
CA ARG A 64 2.11 34.58 2.87
C ARG A 64 1.11 35.48 3.57
N SER A 65 0.79 35.26 4.84
CA SER A 65 -0.06 36.16 5.63
C SER A 65 0.68 37.41 6.11
N ASP A 66 2.00 37.31 6.25
CA ASP A 66 2.86 38.42 6.70
C ASP A 66 3.30 39.38 5.56
N ALA A 67 2.96 39.05 4.31
CA ALA A 67 3.32 39.80 3.10
C ALA A 67 2.10 40.51 2.48
#